data_AF-A0A242NTF4-F1
#
_entry.id   AF-A0A242NTF4-F1
#
_cell.length_a   1.000
_cell.length_b   1.000
_cell.length_c   1.000
_cell.angle_alpha   90.00
_cell.angle_beta   90.00
_cell.angle_gamma   90.00
#
_symmetry.space_group_name_H-M   'P 1'
#
loop_
_entity.id
_entity.type
_entity.pdbx_description
1 polymer ?
#
loop_
_entity_poly.entity_id
_entity_poly.type
_entity_poly.pdbx_seq_one_letter_code
_entity_poly.pdbx_strand_id
1 'polypeptide(L)'
;MHLPKMSKPLPETTTETTNNILLSGNFDKFSDDEKLKRFLHKNPDAHIYTALGKKWGSVKDLECAKWIYEKLLIVNPTAVEPNWVDWSNDIRLLRTQVLGDLVDNPHKEICRRFKIANMDSFWKDNIRCPAKLRKHWDRFHSTTNNKPTSSEIDWHSTGWAGGTV
;
A
#
# COMPACT_ATOMS: atom_id res chain seq x y z
N MET A 1 -4.89 44.64 16.42
CA MET A 1 -5.17 43.22 16.73
C MET A 1 -6.63 42.94 16.42
N HIS A 2 -6.93 42.26 15.32
CA HIS A 2 -8.26 41.71 15.02
C HIS A 2 -8.06 40.47 14.13
N LEU A 3 -8.43 39.30 14.63
CA LEU A 3 -8.47 38.03 13.90
C LEU A 3 -9.89 37.82 13.34
N PRO A 4 -10.06 37.42 12.08
CA PRO A 4 -11.31 36.80 11.66
C PRO A 4 -11.26 35.29 11.86
N LYS A 5 -12.22 34.78 12.64
CA LYS A 5 -12.58 33.36 12.73
C LYS A 5 -13.21 32.93 11.41
N MET A 6 -12.75 31.83 10.81
CA MET A 6 -13.52 31.09 9.83
C MET A 6 -13.58 29.61 10.23
N SER A 7 -14.72 29.25 10.81
CA SER A 7 -15.21 27.89 10.94
C SER A 7 -15.48 27.35 9.54
N LYS A 8 -14.91 26.20 9.18
CA LYS A 8 -15.28 25.46 7.96
C LYS A 8 -15.73 24.06 8.37
N PRO A 9 -16.87 23.55 7.86
CA PRO A 9 -17.46 22.31 8.34
C PRO A 9 -16.71 21.09 7.78
N LEU A 10 -16.72 20.04 8.61
CA LEU A 10 -16.20 18.70 8.36
C LEU A 10 -16.98 18.06 7.19
N PRO A 11 -16.32 17.47 6.17
CA PRO A 11 -17.03 16.76 5.12
C PRO A 11 -17.59 15.43 5.64
N GLU A 12 -18.87 15.22 5.35
CA GLU A 12 -19.69 14.06 5.70
C GLU A 12 -19.08 12.76 5.16
N THR A 13 -18.84 11.79 6.05
CA THR A 13 -18.42 10.44 5.70
C THR A 13 -19.64 9.65 5.22
N THR A 14 -19.74 9.44 3.91
CA THR A 14 -20.72 8.53 3.31
C THR A 14 -20.36 7.09 3.67
N THR A 15 -21.03 6.51 4.66
CA THR A 15 -20.94 5.07 4.95
C THR A 15 -21.90 4.31 4.04
N GLU A 16 -21.40 3.73 2.96
CA GLU A 16 -22.15 2.73 2.19
C GLU A 16 -22.11 1.38 2.94
N THR A 17 -23.18 1.10 3.67
CA THR A 17 -23.39 -0.16 4.39
C THR A 17 -23.88 -1.23 3.44
N THR A 18 -23.03 -2.20 3.07
CA THR A 18 -23.48 -3.46 2.48
C THR A 18 -23.29 -4.57 3.51
N ASN A 19 -24.41 -5.01 4.09
CA ASN A 19 -24.51 -6.11 5.05
C ASN A 19 -24.21 -7.45 4.37
N ASN A 20 -23.27 -8.23 4.91
CA ASN A 20 -23.24 -9.69 4.76
C ASN A 20 -22.52 -10.30 5.97
N ILE A 21 -23.31 -10.90 6.86
CA ILE A 21 -22.93 -11.53 8.12
C ILE A 21 -22.53 -12.99 7.83
N LEU A 22 -21.27 -13.35 8.08
CA LEU A 22 -20.87 -14.73 8.39
C LEU A 22 -19.80 -14.71 9.49
N LEU A 23 -20.21 -15.17 10.68
CA LEU A 23 -19.40 -15.36 11.87
C LEU A 23 -18.56 -16.64 11.77
N SER A 24 -17.28 -16.55 12.12
CA SER A 24 -16.61 -17.63 12.86
C SER A 24 -15.37 -17.10 13.60
N GLY A 25 -15.30 -17.33 14.91
CA GLY A 25 -14.08 -17.15 15.70
C GLY A 25 -14.31 -16.48 17.05
N ASN A 26 -14.39 -17.29 18.10
CA ASN A 26 -14.66 -16.90 19.50
C ASN A 26 -13.60 -15.95 20.07
N PHE A 27 -13.94 -14.66 20.15
CA PHE A 27 -13.46 -13.68 21.14
C PHE A 27 -14.46 -12.53 21.05
N ASP A 28 -15.34 -12.33 22.04
CA ASP A 28 -15.82 -10.99 22.44
C ASP A 28 -17.07 -11.09 23.31
N LYS A 29 -16.95 -10.63 24.56
CA LYS A 29 -18.11 -10.18 25.35
C LYS A 29 -18.50 -8.73 25.03
N PHE A 30 -17.82 -8.09 24.07
CA PHE A 30 -18.04 -6.70 23.70
C PHE A 30 -18.99 -6.61 22.52
N SER A 31 -19.89 -5.62 22.56
CA SER A 31 -20.70 -5.24 21.41
C SER A 31 -19.81 -4.77 20.26
N ASP A 32 -20.26 -4.95 19.01
CA ASP A 32 -19.54 -4.47 17.84
C ASP A 32 -19.27 -2.95 17.89
N ASP A 33 -20.16 -2.18 18.52
CA ASP A 33 -19.98 -0.74 18.77
C ASP A 33 -18.79 -0.45 19.69
N GLU A 34 -18.59 -1.27 20.72
CA GLU A 34 -17.48 -1.10 21.66
C GLU A 34 -16.14 -1.44 21.00
N LYS A 35 -16.14 -2.48 20.15
CA LYS A 35 -14.97 -2.84 19.34
C LYS A 35 -14.60 -1.73 18.39
N LEU A 36 -15.59 -1.14 17.71
CA LEU A 36 -15.39 -0.03 16.80
C LEU A 36 -14.86 1.21 17.53
N LYS A 37 -15.46 1.60 18.67
CA LYS A 37 -14.96 2.70 19.50
C LYS A 37 -13.52 2.49 19.93
N ARG A 38 -13.18 1.28 20.39
CA ARG A 38 -11.81 0.92 20.78
C ARG A 38 -10.83 0.96 19.61
N PHE A 39 -11.28 0.54 18.42
CA PHE A 39 -10.49 0.62 17.19
C PHE A 39 -10.20 2.08 16.80
N LEU A 40 -11.23 2.94 16.78
CA LEU A 40 -11.08 4.35 16.41
C LEU A 40 -10.20 5.11 17.40
N HIS A 41 -10.30 4.79 18.69
CA HIS A 41 -9.43 5.37 19.70
C HIS A 41 -7.95 4.98 19.49
N LYS A 42 -7.67 3.76 19.02
CA LYS A 42 -6.31 3.28 18.74
C LYS A 42 -5.75 3.79 17.42
N ASN A 43 -6.61 4.10 16.45
CA ASN A 43 -6.23 4.49 15.10
C ASN A 43 -6.97 5.79 14.74
N PRO A 44 -6.61 6.92 15.38
CA PRO A 44 -7.29 8.20 15.17
C PRO A 44 -7.13 8.74 13.74
N ASP A 45 -6.15 8.23 12.99
CA ASP A 45 -5.90 8.56 11.59
C ASP A 45 -6.68 7.65 10.60
N ALA A 46 -7.44 6.66 11.09
CA ALA A 46 -8.25 5.80 10.24
C ALA A 46 -9.36 6.61 9.55
N HIS A 47 -9.26 6.73 8.23
CA HIS A 47 -10.20 7.50 7.41
C HIS A 47 -11.20 6.58 6.70
N ILE A 48 -10.73 5.44 6.21
CA ILE A 48 -11.54 4.43 5.53
C ILE A 48 -11.32 3.09 6.21
N TYR A 49 -12.40 2.39 6.57
CA TYR A 49 -12.32 1.14 7.36
C TYR A 49 -13.56 0.26 7.20
N THR A 50 -13.39 -1.05 7.45
CA THR A 50 -14.52 -2.00 7.59
C THR A 50 -15.27 -1.76 8.90
N ALA A 51 -16.54 -2.22 9.00
CA ALA A 51 -17.39 -2.04 10.19
C ALA A 51 -16.73 -2.39 11.54
N LEU A 52 -15.84 -3.38 11.58
CA LEU A 52 -15.12 -3.80 12.79
C LEU A 52 -13.66 -3.34 12.85
N GLY A 53 -13.22 -2.45 11.94
CA GLY A 53 -11.84 -1.96 11.87
C GLY A 53 -10.78 -2.99 11.48
N LYS A 54 -11.19 -4.19 11.01
CA LYS A 54 -10.26 -5.26 10.59
C LYS A 54 -9.32 -4.83 9.47
N LYS A 55 -9.83 -4.06 8.52
CA LYS A 55 -9.04 -3.39 7.48
C LYS A 55 -9.33 -1.91 7.51
N TRP A 56 -8.29 -1.11 7.32
CA TRP A 56 -8.38 0.33 7.34
C TRP A 56 -7.17 1.01 6.69
N GLY A 57 -7.34 2.27 6.31
CA GLY A 57 -6.26 3.17 5.88
C GLY A 57 -6.53 4.62 6.26
N SER A 58 -5.47 5.42 6.27
CA SER A 58 -5.53 6.88 6.45
C SER A 58 -5.91 7.61 5.15
N VAL A 59 -6.11 8.92 5.24
CA VAL A 59 -6.36 9.78 4.06
C VAL A 59 -5.27 9.61 3.01
N LYS A 60 -3.99 9.66 3.42
CA LYS A 60 -2.84 9.51 2.51
C LYS A 60 -2.76 8.11 1.90
N ASP A 61 -3.17 7.08 2.64
CA ASP A 61 -3.22 5.71 2.11
C ASP A 61 -4.27 5.61 0.99
N LEU A 62 -5.44 6.25 1.16
CA LEU A 62 -6.49 6.32 0.14
C LEU A 62 -6.05 7.13 -1.09
N GLU A 63 -5.40 8.28 -0.90
CA GLU A 63 -4.85 9.07 -2.00
C GLU A 63 -3.82 8.28 -2.83
N CYS A 64 -2.92 7.57 -2.15
CA CYS A 64 -1.94 6.70 -2.78
C CYS A 64 -2.62 5.54 -3.55
N ALA A 65 -3.64 4.92 -2.97
CA ALA A 65 -4.42 3.87 -3.64
C ALA A 65 -5.11 4.38 -4.91
N LYS A 66 -5.74 5.57 -4.85
CA LYS A 66 -6.37 6.21 -6.02
C LYS A 66 -5.35 6.52 -7.11
N TRP A 67 -4.20 7.08 -6.75
CA TRP A 67 -3.13 7.35 -7.72
C TRP A 67 -2.63 6.07 -8.40
N ILE A 68 -2.48 4.97 -7.64
CA ILE A 68 -2.10 3.66 -8.19
C ILE A 68 -3.15 3.16 -9.19
N TYR A 69 -4.44 3.30 -8.87
CA TYR A 69 -5.52 2.91 -9.77
C TYR A 69 -5.49 3.72 -11.07
N GLU A 70 -5.27 5.04 -11.00
CA GLU A 70 -5.09 5.88 -12.20
C GLU A 70 -3.93 5.38 -13.07
N LYS A 71 -2.81 4.95 -12.48
CA LYS A 71 -1.68 4.38 -13.25
C LYS A 71 -1.97 3.00 -13.80
N LEU A 72 -2.78 2.20 -13.11
CA LEU A 72 -3.25 0.92 -13.63
C LEU A 72 -4.12 1.12 -14.87
N LEU A 73 -5.02 2.10 -14.87
CA LEU A 73 -5.91 2.40 -16.00
C LEU A 73 -5.16 2.79 -17.28
N ILE A 74 -3.98 3.41 -17.17
CA ILE A 74 -3.13 3.71 -18.33
C ILE A 74 -2.63 2.42 -19.00
N VAL A 75 -2.33 1.39 -18.22
CA VAL A 75 -1.81 0.09 -18.71
C VAL A 75 -2.94 -0.86 -19.07
N ASN A 76 -4.05 -0.80 -18.34
CA ASN A 76 -5.23 -1.64 -18.48
C ASN A 76 -6.50 -0.76 -18.36
N PRO A 77 -6.96 -0.16 -19.45
CA PRO A 77 -8.13 0.74 -19.44
C PRO A 77 -9.44 0.06 -19.01
N THR A 78 -9.52 -1.27 -19.04
CA THR A 78 -10.70 -2.04 -18.63
C THR A 78 -10.62 -2.51 -17.17
N ALA A 79 -9.68 -1.97 -16.37
CA ALA A 79 -9.55 -2.34 -14.96
C ALA A 79 -10.76 -1.84 -14.16
N VAL A 80 -11.40 -2.75 -13.43
CA VAL A 80 -12.53 -2.43 -12.55
C VAL A 80 -12.07 -1.66 -11.32
N GLU A 81 -12.92 -0.76 -10.83
CA GLU A 81 -12.67 0.00 -9.62
C GLU A 81 -12.45 -0.96 -8.43
N PRO A 82 -11.40 -0.74 -7.62
CA PRO A 82 -11.09 -1.63 -6.52
C PRO A 82 -11.96 -1.39 -5.30
N ASN A 83 -11.93 -2.34 -4.36
CA ASN A 83 -12.37 -2.06 -3.00
C ASN A 83 -11.36 -1.10 -2.33
N TRP A 84 -11.78 0.14 -2.13
CA TRP A 84 -10.93 1.20 -1.58
C TRP A 84 -10.44 0.92 -0.16
N VAL A 85 -11.24 0.24 0.67
CA VAL A 85 -10.84 -0.15 2.03
C VAL A 85 -9.68 -1.15 1.97
N ASP A 86 -9.77 -2.15 1.10
CA ASP A 86 -8.76 -3.17 0.92
C ASP A 86 -7.46 -2.58 0.38
N TRP A 87 -7.54 -1.75 -0.66
CA TRP A 87 -6.36 -1.12 -1.25
C TRP A 87 -5.68 -0.16 -0.28
N SER A 88 -6.45 0.70 0.39
CA SER A 88 -5.88 1.62 1.39
C SER A 88 -5.23 0.84 2.54
N ASN A 89 -5.81 -0.28 2.94
CA ASN A 89 -5.20 -1.17 3.93
C ASN A 89 -3.88 -1.78 3.43
N ASP A 90 -3.82 -2.26 2.20
CA ASP A 90 -2.57 -2.80 1.65
C ASP A 90 -1.47 -1.72 1.51
N ILE A 91 -1.83 -0.47 1.20
CA ILE A 91 -0.90 0.67 1.21
C ILE A 91 -0.38 0.94 2.62
N ARG A 92 -1.27 0.97 3.62
CA ARG A 92 -0.88 1.11 5.02
C ARG A 92 0.08 0.00 5.45
N LEU A 93 -0.17 -1.24 5.03
CA LEU A 93 0.72 -2.38 5.32
C LEU A 93 2.07 -2.25 4.60
N LEU A 94 2.11 -1.80 3.34
CA LEU A 94 3.36 -1.49 2.65
C LEU A 94 4.18 -0.45 3.42
N ARG A 95 3.55 0.66 3.81
CA ARG A 95 4.20 1.73 4.59
C ARG A 95 4.75 1.21 5.91
N THR A 96 3.95 0.46 6.66
CA THR A 96 4.26 0.11 8.06
C THR A 96 5.08 -1.16 8.23
N GLN A 97 4.85 -2.17 7.38
CA GLN A 97 5.47 -3.49 7.53
C GLN A 97 6.63 -3.73 6.55
N VAL A 98 6.64 -3.05 5.41
CA VAL A 98 7.65 -3.28 4.37
C VAL A 98 8.68 -2.16 4.34
N LEU A 99 8.22 -0.90 4.32
CA LEU A 99 9.12 0.25 4.35
C LEU A 99 9.55 0.62 5.78
N GLY A 100 8.60 0.58 6.71
CA GLY A 100 8.82 0.99 8.09
C GLY A 100 9.30 2.45 8.18
N ASP A 101 10.07 2.74 9.23
CA ASP A 101 10.58 4.08 9.50
C ASP A 101 11.87 4.42 8.72
N LEU A 102 12.30 3.54 7.82
CA LEU A 102 13.52 3.74 7.02
C LEU A 102 13.32 4.71 5.85
N VAL A 103 12.07 5.09 5.54
CA VAL A 103 11.72 5.92 4.38
C VAL A 103 10.84 7.08 4.83
N ASP A 104 11.34 8.31 4.69
CA ASP A 104 10.64 9.54 5.10
C ASP A 104 9.32 9.78 4.35
N ASN A 105 9.22 9.34 3.10
CA ASN A 105 8.03 9.52 2.27
C ASN A 105 7.56 8.18 1.66
N PRO A 106 6.96 7.31 2.48
CA PRO A 106 6.63 5.94 2.09
C PRO A 106 5.59 5.90 0.98
N HIS A 107 4.57 6.76 1.01
CA HIS A 107 3.54 6.84 -0.06
C HIS A 107 4.15 7.17 -1.41
N LYS A 108 5.07 8.14 -1.45
CA LYS A 108 5.77 8.51 -2.70
C LYS A 108 6.63 7.36 -3.22
N GLU A 109 7.33 6.64 -2.35
CA GLU A 109 8.14 5.49 -2.77
C GLU A 109 7.25 4.34 -3.27
N ILE A 110 6.13 4.06 -2.61
CA ILE A 110 5.13 3.07 -3.07
C ILE A 110 4.61 3.43 -4.48
N CYS A 111 4.19 4.68 -4.69
CA CYS A 111 3.75 5.17 -6.00
C CYS A 111 4.86 5.03 -7.06
N ARG A 112 6.09 5.42 -6.71
CA ARG A 112 7.25 5.30 -7.61
C ARG A 112 7.50 3.85 -8.01
N ARG A 113 7.51 2.93 -7.05
CA ARG A 113 7.75 1.50 -7.27
C ARG A 113 6.65 0.88 -8.12
N PHE A 114 5.38 1.20 -7.87
CA PHE A 114 4.27 0.74 -8.70
C PHE A 114 4.41 1.22 -10.15
N LYS A 115 4.77 2.50 -10.37
CA LYS A 115 5.03 3.03 -11.72
C LYS A 115 6.15 2.27 -12.44
N ILE A 116 7.26 2.00 -11.76
CA ILE A 116 8.38 1.23 -12.35
C ILE A 116 7.93 -0.18 -12.71
N ALA A 117 7.16 -0.85 -11.84
CA ALA A 117 6.63 -2.18 -12.12
C ALA A 117 5.75 -2.21 -13.37
N ASN A 118 4.87 -1.21 -13.53
CA ASN A 118 3.98 -1.08 -14.68
C ASN A 118 4.70 -0.76 -16.01
N MET A 119 5.95 -0.26 -15.96
CA MET A 119 6.77 -0.02 -17.15
C MET A 119 7.58 -1.25 -17.58
N ASP A 120 7.71 -2.24 -16.72
CA ASP A 120 8.47 -3.46 -17.00
C ASP A 120 7.54 -4.55 -17.57
N SER A 121 7.97 -5.21 -18.65
CA SER A 121 7.14 -6.17 -19.38
C SER A 121 6.74 -7.38 -18.56
N PHE A 122 7.59 -7.82 -17.61
CA PHE A 122 7.29 -8.94 -16.73
C PHE A 122 6.46 -8.48 -15.53
N TRP A 123 6.86 -7.36 -14.90
CA TRP A 123 6.22 -6.94 -13.65
C TRP A 123 4.84 -6.32 -13.83
N LYS A 124 4.55 -5.66 -14.95
CA LYS A 124 3.22 -5.07 -15.21
C LYS A 124 2.08 -6.09 -15.16
N ASP A 125 2.37 -7.35 -15.53
CA ASP A 125 1.37 -8.43 -15.52
C ASP A 125 1.21 -9.07 -14.15
N ASN A 126 2.25 -9.00 -13.32
CA ASN A 126 2.29 -9.61 -11.99
C ASN A 126 1.91 -8.64 -10.85
N ILE A 127 2.14 -7.34 -11.04
CA ILE A 127 1.89 -6.27 -10.07
C ILE A 127 0.82 -5.32 -10.61
N ARG A 128 -0.44 -5.71 -10.43
CA ARG A 128 -1.60 -4.91 -10.87
C ARG A 128 -2.32 -4.20 -9.73
N CYS A 129 -1.95 -4.44 -8.48
CA CYS A 129 -2.58 -3.81 -7.32
C CYS A 129 -1.61 -3.74 -6.12
N PRO A 130 -1.92 -2.94 -5.07
CA PRO A 130 -1.08 -2.81 -3.89
C PRO A 130 -0.75 -4.13 -3.19
N ALA A 131 -1.71 -5.05 -3.07
CA ALA A 131 -1.49 -6.38 -2.48
C ALA A 131 -0.39 -7.17 -3.21
N LYS A 132 -0.39 -7.12 -4.54
CA LYS A 132 0.61 -7.80 -5.37
C LYS A 132 1.97 -7.12 -5.28
N LEU A 133 1.99 -5.78 -5.25
CA LEU A 133 3.23 -5.03 -5.02
C LEU A 133 3.87 -5.44 -3.68
N ARG A 134 3.07 -5.52 -2.61
CA ARG A 134 3.51 -5.98 -1.30
C ARG A 134 4.05 -7.41 -1.33
N LYS A 135 3.31 -8.33 -1.94
CA LYS A 135 3.71 -9.74 -2.08
C LYS A 135 5.05 -9.90 -2.80
N HIS A 136 5.31 -9.08 -3.80
CA HIS A 136 6.49 -9.18 -4.65
C HIS A 136 7.58 -8.15 -4.32
N TRP A 137 7.43 -7.40 -3.23
CA TRP A 137 8.27 -6.23 -2.94
C TRP A 137 9.77 -6.55 -3.02
N ASP A 138 10.25 -7.54 -2.26
CA ASP A 138 11.69 -7.85 -2.19
C ASP A 138 12.24 -8.37 -3.52
N ARG A 139 11.50 -9.27 -4.18
CA ARG A 139 11.89 -9.84 -5.48
C ARG A 139 11.93 -8.75 -6.56
N PHE A 140 10.97 -7.84 -6.55
CA PHE A 140 10.96 -6.71 -7.45
C PHE A 140 12.12 -5.76 -7.13
N HIS A 141 12.29 -5.41 -5.85
CA HIS A 141 13.32 -4.48 -5.40
C HIS A 141 14.73 -4.95 -5.79
N SER A 142 15.06 -6.23 -5.56
CA SER A 142 16.35 -6.81 -5.93
C SER A 142 16.58 -6.80 -7.44
N THR A 143 15.58 -7.17 -8.25
CA THR A 143 15.71 -7.16 -9.73
C THR A 143 15.84 -5.75 -10.30
N THR A 144 15.24 -4.73 -9.67
CA THR A 144 15.33 -3.34 -10.14
C THR A 144 16.62 -2.63 -9.74
N ASN A 145 17.21 -2.96 -8.59
CA ASN A 145 18.50 -2.40 -8.18
C ASN A 145 19.68 -3.10 -8.86
N ASN A 146 19.51 -4.36 -9.25
CA ASN A 146 20.54 -5.18 -9.88
C ASN A 146 20.37 -5.32 -11.39
N LYS A 147 19.61 -4.45 -12.09
CA LYS A 147 19.69 -4.45 -13.56
C LYS A 147 21.15 -4.11 -13.92
N PRO A 148 21.96 -5.08 -14.39
CA PRO A 148 23.29 -4.74 -14.85
C PRO A 148 23.05 -3.84 -16.06
N THR A 149 23.62 -2.65 -16.07
CA THR A 149 23.97 -2.06 -17.37
C THR A 149 24.73 -3.15 -18.10
N SER A 150 24.26 -3.57 -19.27
CA SER A 150 24.90 -4.60 -20.07
C SER A 150 26.33 -4.17 -20.41
N SER A 151 27.26 -4.50 -19.54
CA SER A 151 28.69 -4.54 -19.75
C SER A 151 29.19 -5.72 -18.92
N GLU A 152 28.98 -6.91 -19.51
CA GLU A 152 29.96 -7.99 -19.56
C GLU A 152 30.55 -8.44 -18.21
N ILE A 153 30.00 -9.53 -17.68
CA ILE A 153 30.72 -10.36 -16.72
C ILE A 153 31.84 -11.05 -17.51
N ASP A 154 33.07 -10.54 -17.39
CA ASP A 154 34.26 -11.19 -17.93
C ASP A 154 34.55 -12.48 -17.14
N TRP A 155 34.10 -13.61 -17.69
CA TRP A 155 34.32 -14.94 -17.14
C TRP A 155 35.79 -15.40 -17.21
N HIS A 156 36.70 -14.62 -17.81
CA HIS A 156 38.13 -14.94 -17.88
C HIS A 156 38.98 -14.28 -16.79
N SER A 157 38.39 -13.45 -15.92
CA SER A 157 39.13 -12.81 -14.82
C SER A 157 39.25 -13.76 -13.61
N THR A 158 40.34 -14.54 -13.55
CA THR A 158 40.64 -15.49 -12.44
C THR A 158 41.19 -14.82 -11.17
N GLY A 159 40.80 -13.57 -10.89
CA GLY A 159 41.30 -12.80 -9.74
C GLY A 159 40.57 -13.02 -8.40
N TRP A 160 39.49 -13.82 -8.37
CA TRP A 160 38.62 -13.92 -7.18
C TRP A 160 38.86 -15.16 -6.31
N ALA A 161 39.57 -16.17 -6.81
CA ALA A 161 39.96 -17.34 -6.04
C ALA A 161 41.38 -17.16 -5.52
N GLY A 162 41.53 -16.30 -4.51
CA GLY A 162 42.77 -16.19 -3.74
C GLY A 162 43.13 -17.55 -3.15
N GLY A 163 44.20 -18.14 -3.69
CA GLY A 163 44.69 -19.45 -3.28
C GLY A 163 46.11 -19.64 -3.77
N THR A 164 47.07 -19.04 -3.07
CA THR A 164 48.43 -19.57 -3.02
C THR A 164 48.96 -19.43 -1.60
N VAL A 165 49.49 -20.57 -1.15
CA VAL A 165 50.06 -20.90 0.16
C VAL A 165 51.26 -20.07 0.57
#